data_AF-A0A8C7QX45-F1
#
_entry.id   AF-A0A8C7QX45-F1
#
_cell.length_a   1.000
_cell.length_b   1.000
_cell.length_c   1.000
_cell.angle_alpha   90.00
_cell.angle_beta   90.00
_cell.angle_gamma   90.00
#
_symmetry.space_group_name_H-M   'P 1'
#
loop_
_entity.id
_entity.type
_entity.pdbx_description
1 polymer ?
#
loop_
_entity_poly.entity_id
_entity_poly.type
_entity_poly.pdbx_seq_one_letter_code
_entity_poly.pdbx_strand_id
1 'polypeptide(L)'
;MKRIWFIGLLCALLAFASVRAEDELDIDGAVEDDLGKSRDGSKTDDEVVQREEESIQLDGLNAAQIKEIREKSEKHVFQAEVNRMMKLIINSLYKNKEIFLRELISNASDALDKIRLLSLTNEDALAANEELTIKIKSDKEKNMLHITDTGVGMTKEDLIRNLGTIAKSGTSEFLNKMTEVESEGQSTSELIGQFGVGFYSAFLVADKVIVSSKHNNGTQHIWESDSNEFSVIEDPRGDTLGRGTTITLVMKEEATDYLELETIKNLVRKYSQFINFPIYVWSSKTETVEEPIDEDTEAEEKDATEDEVEVEEEEDEKEDKPKTKKVEKTVWDWELMNDIKPIWTRPAKEVEEDEYKAFYKTFSKDTDEPLSHIHFTAEGEVTFKSILFVPAAAPRGMFDEYGTKKNDFIKLFVRRVFITDDFNDMMPKYLNFVRGVVDSDDLPLNVSRETLQQHKLLKVIRKKLVRKTLDMIKKIAEEQYNDKFWKEFGTNIKLGVIEDHSNRTRLAKLLRFQTSNSDTVLASLEQYVERMKDKQDKIYFMAGTSRKEAESSPFVESLLKKGYEVIYLTEPVDEYCVQALPEFDGKRFQNVAKEGIKFDESDKAKETREALEKEYEPLTTWMKDSALKDKPTREK
;
A
#
# COMPACT_ATOMS: atom_id res chain seq x y z
N MET A 1 27.51 0.28 -50.72
CA MET A 1 27.96 1.16 -51.80
C MET A 1 26.88 1.21 -52.88
N LYS A 2 26.21 2.37 -53.05
CA LYS A 2 25.40 2.82 -54.22
C LYS A 2 24.14 2.01 -54.59
N ARG A 3 23.02 2.56 -55.06
CA ARG A 3 22.39 3.90 -55.14
C ARG A 3 20.98 3.57 -55.68
N ILE A 4 19.91 4.02 -55.01
CA ILE A 4 18.93 5.00 -55.52
C ILE A 4 18.13 4.56 -56.77
N TRP A 5 16.84 4.26 -56.51
CA TRP A 5 15.60 4.64 -57.23
C TRP A 5 15.63 4.76 -58.76
N PHE A 6 14.70 4.08 -59.46
CA PHE A 6 13.43 4.68 -59.91
C PHE A 6 12.60 3.76 -60.87
N ILE A 7 11.26 3.82 -60.68
CA ILE A 7 10.14 3.69 -61.65
C ILE A 7 9.88 2.34 -62.33
N GLY A 8 8.66 1.84 -62.10
CA GLY A 8 7.99 1.05 -63.13
C GLY A 8 6.76 0.22 -62.77
N LEU A 9 5.87 0.62 -61.83
CA LEU A 9 4.45 0.22 -61.88
C LEU A 9 3.59 0.99 -60.84
N LEU A 10 3.30 2.27 -61.11
CA LEU A 10 2.24 2.97 -60.37
C LEU A 10 1.70 4.13 -61.22
N CYS A 11 0.63 3.87 -61.97
CA CYS A 11 -0.30 4.87 -62.51
C CYS A 11 -1.47 4.14 -63.19
N ALA A 12 -2.53 3.85 -62.44
CA ALA A 12 -3.91 3.92 -62.93
C ALA A 12 -4.87 3.74 -61.76
N LEU A 13 -5.86 4.64 -61.70
CA LEU A 13 -7.07 4.63 -60.87
C LEU A 13 -7.00 5.40 -59.53
N LEU A 14 -7.13 6.71 -59.73
CA LEU A 14 -7.66 7.73 -58.84
C LEU A 14 -9.03 7.37 -58.23
N ALA A 15 -9.25 7.99 -57.06
CA ALA A 15 -10.53 8.38 -56.44
C ALA A 15 -11.31 7.31 -55.65
N PHE A 16 -11.06 7.26 -54.33
CA PHE A 16 -12.12 7.05 -53.34
C PHE A 16 -11.90 7.95 -52.12
N ALA A 17 -12.98 8.65 -51.77
CA ALA A 17 -13.05 9.73 -50.80
C ALA A 17 -13.22 9.23 -49.36
N SER A 18 -12.66 10.01 -48.43
CA SER A 18 -12.85 9.97 -46.99
C SER A 18 -14.01 10.89 -46.60
N VAL A 19 -14.94 10.44 -45.76
CA VAL A 19 -15.97 11.28 -45.14
C VAL A 19 -15.84 11.20 -43.62
N ARG A 20 -15.58 12.35 -43.00
CA ARG A 20 -15.85 12.69 -41.60
C ARG A 20 -17.01 13.68 -41.63
N ALA A 21 -17.98 13.52 -40.74
CA ALA A 21 -19.11 14.43 -40.57
C ALA A 21 -18.94 15.20 -39.25
N GLU A 22 -19.04 16.54 -39.35
CA GLU A 22 -19.34 17.47 -38.27
C GLU A 22 -20.55 18.29 -38.73
N ASP A 23 -21.50 18.49 -37.83
CA ASP A 23 -22.74 19.25 -38.00
C ASP A 23 -22.51 20.74 -37.71
N GLU A 24 -23.06 21.62 -38.54
CA GLU A 24 -23.30 23.03 -38.21
C GLU A 24 -24.67 23.45 -38.80
N LEU A 25 -25.42 24.24 -38.02
CA LEU A 25 -26.81 24.68 -38.25
C LEU A 25 -26.85 26.13 -38.77
N ASP A 26 -27.83 26.44 -39.64
CA ASP A 26 -28.41 27.79 -39.90
C ASP A 26 -29.82 27.58 -40.52
N ILE A 27 -30.93 27.88 -39.83
CA ILE A 27 -31.68 29.15 -39.62
C ILE A 27 -32.63 29.58 -40.78
N ASP A 28 -33.90 29.76 -40.38
CA ASP A 28 -35.00 30.61 -40.88
C ASP A 28 -36.02 30.15 -41.95
N GLY A 29 -37.31 30.32 -41.57
CA GLY A 29 -38.48 30.31 -42.44
C GLY A 29 -39.81 30.32 -41.65
N ALA A 30 -40.40 31.51 -41.46
CA ALA A 30 -41.62 31.77 -40.70
C ALA A 30 -42.93 31.68 -41.55
N VAL A 31 -43.95 31.05 -40.94
CA VAL A 31 -45.41 31.32 -40.88
C VAL A 31 -46.23 31.64 -42.16
N GLU A 32 -47.30 30.86 -42.39
CA GLU A 32 -48.66 31.40 -42.66
C GLU A 32 -49.78 30.39 -42.29
N ASP A 33 -50.79 30.90 -41.57
CA ASP A 33 -52.02 30.25 -41.10
C ASP A 33 -53.06 30.04 -42.23
N ASP A 34 -53.85 28.96 -42.16
CA ASP A 34 -55.28 29.08 -42.50
C ASP A 34 -56.17 28.08 -41.71
N LEU A 35 -57.29 28.62 -41.25
CA LEU A 35 -58.31 28.08 -40.36
C LEU A 35 -59.39 27.32 -41.15
N GLY A 36 -59.91 26.20 -40.62
CA GLY A 36 -61.10 25.60 -41.24
C GLY A 36 -61.67 24.32 -40.62
N LYS A 37 -62.38 24.47 -39.49
CA LYS A 37 -63.23 23.49 -38.78
C LYS A 37 -63.96 22.43 -39.65
N SER A 38 -63.89 21.16 -39.24
CA SER A 38 -65.08 20.32 -39.00
C SER A 38 -64.78 19.04 -38.21
N ARG A 39 -65.18 19.06 -36.94
CA ARG A 39 -65.76 17.98 -36.11
C ARG A 39 -65.51 16.53 -36.56
N ASP A 40 -64.52 15.89 -35.93
CA ASP A 40 -64.77 14.62 -35.25
C ASP A 40 -63.87 14.58 -34.00
N GLY A 41 -64.49 14.90 -32.86
CA GLY A 41 -63.81 15.00 -31.59
C GLY A 41 -63.68 13.63 -30.93
N SER A 42 -62.47 13.39 -30.41
CA SER A 42 -62.25 12.81 -29.09
C SER A 42 -63.00 11.51 -28.77
N LYS A 43 -62.39 10.38 -29.15
CA LYS A 43 -62.63 9.08 -28.50
C LYS A 43 -61.37 8.26 -28.22
N THR A 44 -60.18 8.84 -28.38
CA THR A 44 -58.92 8.10 -28.18
C THR A 44 -58.16 8.54 -26.93
N ASP A 45 -58.44 9.70 -26.34
CA ASP A 45 -57.79 10.10 -25.08
C ASP A 45 -58.54 9.54 -23.85
N ASP A 46 -59.87 9.52 -23.86
CA ASP A 46 -60.65 8.98 -22.74
C ASP A 46 -60.41 7.46 -22.55
N GLU A 47 -60.25 6.70 -23.64
CA GLU A 47 -59.97 5.25 -23.58
C GLU A 47 -58.51 4.95 -23.17
N VAL A 48 -57.56 5.84 -23.46
CA VAL A 48 -56.16 5.70 -23.03
C VAL A 48 -55.99 6.08 -21.56
N VAL A 49 -56.68 7.14 -21.10
CA VAL A 49 -56.75 7.51 -19.68
C VAL A 49 -57.46 6.40 -18.88
N GLN A 50 -58.54 5.81 -19.41
CA GLN A 50 -59.20 4.65 -18.78
C GLN A 50 -58.29 3.42 -18.74
N ARG A 51 -57.48 3.16 -19.79
CA ARG A 51 -56.51 2.06 -19.80
C ARG A 51 -55.34 2.26 -18.84
N GLU A 52 -54.87 3.49 -18.65
CA GLU A 52 -53.85 3.81 -17.65
C GLU A 52 -54.44 3.72 -16.22
N GLU A 53 -55.69 4.12 -16.02
CA GLU A 53 -56.43 3.92 -14.77
C GLU A 53 -56.66 2.44 -14.44
N GLU A 54 -56.95 1.60 -15.45
CA GLU A 54 -57.14 0.15 -15.30
C GLU A 54 -55.83 -0.66 -15.27
N SER A 55 -54.67 -0.02 -15.42
CA SER A 55 -53.38 -0.71 -15.28
C SER A 55 -53.13 -1.04 -13.81
N ILE A 56 -53.68 -2.17 -13.38
CA ILE A 56 -53.44 -2.74 -12.06
C ILE A 56 -51.95 -3.03 -11.98
N GLN A 57 -51.21 -2.16 -11.30
CA GLN A 57 -49.87 -2.49 -10.83
C GLN A 57 -49.99 -3.65 -9.85
N LEU A 58 -48.91 -4.43 -9.71
CA LEU A 58 -48.85 -5.75 -9.06
C LEU A 58 -49.53 -5.83 -7.67
N ASP A 59 -49.78 -4.68 -7.05
CA ASP A 59 -50.25 -4.45 -5.70
C ASP A 59 -51.79 -4.19 -5.63
N GLY A 60 -52.50 -4.16 -6.76
CA GLY A 60 -53.97 -4.05 -6.80
C GLY A 60 -54.55 -2.63 -6.76
N LEU A 61 -53.71 -1.58 -6.73
CA LEU A 61 -54.13 -0.18 -6.69
C LEU A 61 -54.24 0.40 -8.11
N ASN A 62 -55.30 1.18 -8.36
CA ASN A 62 -55.48 1.90 -9.62
C ASN A 62 -54.77 3.27 -9.59
N ALA A 63 -54.54 3.87 -10.77
CA ALA A 63 -53.77 5.10 -10.88
C ALA A 63 -54.39 6.28 -10.10
N ALA A 64 -55.72 6.36 -10.07
CA ALA A 64 -56.47 7.38 -9.32
C ALA A 64 -56.28 7.24 -7.80
N GLN A 65 -56.29 6.01 -7.28
CA GLN A 65 -56.03 5.71 -5.86
C GLN A 65 -54.58 6.01 -5.50
N ILE A 66 -53.60 5.72 -6.37
CA ILE A 66 -52.19 6.08 -6.12
C ILE A 66 -52.01 7.59 -6.06
N LYS A 67 -52.71 8.34 -6.93
CA LYS A 67 -52.70 9.80 -6.92
C LYS A 67 -53.35 10.36 -5.66
N GLU A 68 -54.50 9.85 -5.27
CA GLU A 68 -55.20 10.24 -4.03
C GLU A 68 -54.36 9.93 -2.77
N ILE A 69 -53.69 8.77 -2.74
CA ILE A 69 -52.75 8.41 -1.67
C ILE A 69 -51.59 9.40 -1.63
N ARG A 70 -50.96 9.73 -2.76
CA ARG A 70 -49.84 10.69 -2.80
C ARG A 70 -50.24 12.10 -2.39
N GLU A 71 -51.44 12.54 -2.76
CA GLU A 71 -51.96 13.87 -2.41
C GLU A 71 -52.39 13.97 -0.93
N LYS A 72 -52.92 12.89 -0.36
CA LYS A 72 -53.34 12.83 1.05
C LYS A 72 -52.25 12.35 2.00
N SER A 73 -51.10 11.88 1.49
CA SER A 73 -49.99 11.41 2.33
C SER A 73 -49.25 12.58 2.94
N GLU A 74 -49.06 12.51 4.26
CA GLU A 74 -48.23 13.46 4.98
C GLU A 74 -46.74 13.12 4.78
N LYS A 75 -45.98 14.11 4.36
CA LYS A 75 -44.52 13.98 4.20
C LYS A 75 -43.85 14.35 5.52
N HIS A 76 -43.19 13.39 6.14
CA HIS A 76 -42.33 13.63 7.29
C HIS A 76 -40.85 13.56 6.87
N VAL A 77 -40.03 14.45 7.44
CA VAL A 77 -38.57 14.41 7.27
C VAL A 77 -37.98 13.56 8.38
N PHE A 78 -36.99 12.73 8.05
CA PHE A 78 -36.27 11.92 9.02
C PHE A 78 -35.73 12.78 10.17
N GLN A 79 -35.97 12.33 11.40
CA GLN A 79 -35.47 12.94 12.62
C GLN A 79 -34.32 12.11 13.17
N ALA A 80 -33.39 12.75 13.87
CA ALA A 80 -32.26 12.07 14.48
C ALA A 80 -31.98 12.59 15.89
N GLU A 81 -31.77 11.66 16.83
CA GLU A 81 -31.43 11.99 18.22
C GLU A 81 -29.92 12.23 18.35
N VAL A 82 -29.53 13.51 18.39
CA VAL A 82 -28.12 13.95 18.34
C VAL A 82 -27.27 13.32 19.45
N ASN A 83 -27.74 13.35 20.69
CA ASN A 83 -27.01 12.81 21.84
C ASN A 83 -26.75 11.31 21.71
N ARG A 84 -27.71 10.56 21.14
CA ARG A 84 -27.55 9.12 20.91
C ARG A 84 -26.61 8.85 19.74
N MET A 85 -26.68 9.64 18.67
CA MET A 85 -25.72 9.54 17.55
C MET A 85 -24.28 9.82 18.01
N MET A 86 -24.08 10.86 18.82
CA MET A 86 -22.76 11.19 19.38
C MET A 86 -22.18 10.00 20.17
N LYS A 87 -22.98 9.39 21.05
CA LYS A 87 -22.57 8.20 21.80
C LYS A 87 -22.23 7.01 20.91
N LEU A 88 -22.92 6.83 19.78
CA LEU A 88 -22.61 5.78 18.81
C LEU A 88 -21.30 6.05 18.06
N ILE A 89 -21.05 7.31 17.67
CA ILE A 89 -19.81 7.72 17.01
C ILE A 89 -18.62 7.49 17.95
N ILE A 90 -18.76 7.86 19.23
CA ILE A 90 -17.69 7.72 20.21
C ILE A 90 -17.49 6.26 20.61
N ASN A 91 -18.55 5.50 20.91
CA ASN A 91 -18.36 4.17 21.53
C ASN A 91 -18.38 2.99 20.56
N SER A 92 -18.96 3.14 19.36
CA SER A 92 -19.26 2.00 18.48
C SER A 92 -18.62 2.08 17.09
N LEU A 93 -18.18 3.27 16.66
CA LEU A 93 -17.68 3.46 15.30
C LEU A 93 -16.21 3.04 15.12
N TYR A 94 -15.40 3.29 16.15
CA TYR A 94 -13.97 3.06 16.12
C TYR A 94 -13.60 1.90 17.04
N LYS A 95 -12.73 1.01 16.57
CA LYS A 95 -12.19 -0.08 17.39
C LYS A 95 -11.02 0.39 18.23
N ASN A 96 -10.12 1.16 17.63
CA ASN A 96 -8.91 1.64 18.27
C ASN A 96 -9.06 3.12 18.65
N LYS A 97 -8.76 3.46 19.90
CA LYS A 97 -8.84 4.85 20.39
C LYS A 97 -7.77 5.75 19.77
N GLU A 98 -6.63 5.19 19.38
CA GLU A 98 -5.45 5.90 18.83
C GLU A 98 -5.74 6.69 17.53
N ILE A 99 -6.83 6.37 16.84
CA ILE A 99 -7.23 7.02 15.59
C ILE A 99 -7.58 8.50 15.76
N PHE A 100 -7.84 8.98 16.99
CA PHE A 100 -8.15 10.39 17.23
C PHE A 100 -7.07 11.30 16.66
N LEU A 101 -5.80 10.96 16.86
CA LEU A 101 -4.69 11.81 16.40
C LEU A 101 -4.60 11.82 14.87
N ARG A 102 -4.88 10.68 14.23
CA ARG A 102 -4.97 10.58 12.76
C ARG A 102 -6.04 11.52 12.21
N GLU A 103 -7.25 11.50 12.78
CA GLU A 103 -8.35 12.35 12.33
C GLU A 103 -8.02 13.85 12.53
N LEU A 104 -7.45 14.22 13.68
CA LEU A 104 -7.08 15.61 13.97
C LEU A 104 -5.97 16.13 13.04
N ILE A 105 -4.93 15.34 12.78
CA ILE A 105 -3.87 15.69 11.82
C ILE A 105 -4.43 15.78 10.40
N SER A 106 -5.35 14.88 10.02
CA SER A 106 -5.99 14.93 8.70
C SER A 106 -6.80 16.22 8.52
N ASN A 107 -7.55 16.65 9.54
CA ASN A 107 -8.28 17.92 9.51
C ASN A 107 -7.35 19.13 9.41
N ALA A 108 -6.22 19.11 10.14
CA ALA A 108 -5.19 20.13 10.06
C ALA A 108 -4.56 20.20 8.65
N SER A 109 -4.27 19.04 8.04
CA SER A 109 -3.77 18.96 6.66
C SER A 109 -4.79 19.55 5.67
N ASP A 110 -6.08 19.20 5.79
CA ASP A 110 -7.14 19.77 4.95
C ASP A 110 -7.22 21.30 5.11
N ALA A 111 -7.04 21.82 6.32
CA ALA A 111 -7.06 23.25 6.59
C ALA A 111 -5.85 23.97 5.96
N LEU A 112 -4.68 23.34 5.96
CA LEU A 112 -3.46 23.82 5.31
C LEU A 112 -3.60 23.79 3.78
N ASP A 113 -4.20 22.73 3.22
CA ASP A 113 -4.46 22.64 1.79
C ASP A 113 -5.46 23.70 1.32
N LYS A 114 -6.52 23.97 2.09
CA LYS A 114 -7.47 25.04 1.78
C LYS A 114 -6.80 26.39 1.69
N ILE A 115 -5.95 26.76 2.67
CA ILE A 115 -5.26 28.05 2.61
C ILE A 115 -4.23 28.09 1.49
N ARG A 116 -3.54 26.99 1.20
CA ARG A 116 -2.63 26.88 0.06
C ARG A 116 -3.37 27.11 -1.26
N LEU A 117 -4.52 26.49 -1.48
CA LEU A 117 -5.34 26.70 -2.68
C LEU A 117 -5.87 28.14 -2.76
N LEU A 118 -6.32 28.71 -1.64
CA LEU A 118 -6.75 30.12 -1.59
C LEU A 118 -5.59 31.07 -1.90
N SER A 119 -4.36 30.75 -1.46
CA SER A 119 -3.18 31.58 -1.75
C SER A 119 -2.80 31.63 -3.23
N LEU A 120 -3.26 30.67 -4.03
CA LEU A 120 -3.07 30.70 -5.50
C LEU A 120 -3.95 31.75 -6.18
N THR A 121 -5.05 32.15 -5.54
CA THR A 121 -6.01 33.15 -6.07
C THR A 121 -5.97 34.48 -5.33
N ASN A 122 -5.47 34.51 -4.10
CA ASN A 122 -5.35 35.69 -3.27
C ASN A 122 -3.95 35.78 -2.62
N GLU A 123 -3.14 36.76 -3.04
CA GLU A 123 -1.77 36.97 -2.55
C GLU A 123 -1.72 37.30 -1.04
N ASP A 124 -2.75 37.95 -0.50
CA ASP A 124 -2.80 38.34 0.92
C ASP A 124 -3.25 37.19 1.85
N ALA A 125 -3.60 36.02 1.32
CA ALA A 125 -4.11 34.91 2.12
C ALA A 125 -3.09 34.42 3.18
N LEU A 126 -1.80 34.50 2.86
CA LEU A 126 -0.71 34.06 3.74
C LEU A 126 -0.13 35.18 4.62
N ALA A 127 -0.53 36.44 4.43
CA ALA A 127 0.09 37.60 5.08
C ALA A 127 0.10 37.55 6.62
N ALA A 128 -0.90 36.91 7.22
CA ALA A 128 -0.99 36.76 8.68
C ALA A 128 0.02 35.74 9.25
N ASN A 129 0.40 34.72 8.46
CA ASN A 129 1.36 33.69 8.84
C ASN A 129 1.82 32.92 7.60
N GLU A 130 3.08 33.00 7.21
CA GLU A 130 3.59 32.31 6.02
C GLU A 130 3.84 30.82 6.25
N GLU A 131 4.00 30.39 7.51
CA GLU A 131 4.26 28.99 7.84
C GLU A 131 3.03 28.12 7.60
N LEU A 132 3.22 26.97 6.95
CA LEU A 132 2.21 25.92 6.78
C LEU A 132 2.66 24.67 7.54
N THR A 133 2.32 24.59 8.83
CA THR A 133 2.83 23.54 9.73
C THR A 133 1.76 23.03 10.68
N ILE A 134 1.98 21.81 11.20
CA ILE A 134 1.20 21.19 12.26
C ILE A 134 2.13 21.00 13.46
N LYS A 135 1.75 21.49 14.63
CA LYS A 135 2.56 21.47 15.86
C LYS A 135 1.78 20.77 16.98
N ILE A 136 2.37 19.73 17.56
CA ILE A 136 1.77 18.91 18.62
C ILE A 136 2.57 19.09 19.92
N LYS A 137 1.89 19.47 21.00
CA LYS A 137 2.51 19.67 22.32
C LYS A 137 1.69 18.99 23.40
N SER A 138 2.32 18.13 24.19
CA SER A 138 1.72 17.58 25.40
C SER A 138 2.06 18.45 26.62
N ASP A 139 1.06 18.63 27.49
CA ASP A 139 1.18 19.28 28.79
C ASP A 139 0.70 18.27 29.86
N LYS A 140 1.67 17.55 30.43
CA LYS A 140 1.40 16.54 31.46
C LYS A 140 0.91 17.14 32.77
N GLU A 141 1.34 18.35 33.10
CA GLU A 141 0.97 19.00 34.36
C GLU A 141 -0.51 19.38 34.37
N LYS A 142 -1.04 19.79 33.21
CA LYS A 142 -2.44 20.17 33.06
C LYS A 142 -3.33 19.08 32.48
N ASN A 143 -2.76 17.90 32.19
CA ASN A 143 -3.45 16.79 31.55
C ASN A 143 -4.08 17.18 30.19
N MET A 144 -3.31 17.91 29.37
CA MET A 144 -3.77 18.44 28.08
C MET A 144 -2.87 18.03 26.91
N LEU A 145 -3.49 17.76 25.77
CA LEU A 145 -2.80 17.59 24.49
C LEU A 145 -3.25 18.68 23.52
N HIS A 146 -2.28 19.39 22.94
CA HIS A 146 -2.52 20.47 22.00
C HIS A 146 -2.09 20.06 20.59
N ILE A 147 -2.98 20.27 19.62
CA ILE A 147 -2.73 20.11 18.19
C ILE A 147 -3.01 21.46 17.54
N THR A 148 -1.97 22.11 17.01
CA THR A 148 -2.05 23.45 16.43
C THR A 148 -1.71 23.38 14.95
N ASP A 149 -2.57 23.93 14.09
CA ASP A 149 -2.32 24.09 12.67
C ASP A 149 -2.36 25.57 12.27
N THR A 150 -1.62 25.90 11.22
CA THR A 150 -1.59 27.25 10.62
C THR A 150 -2.44 27.34 9.35
N GLY A 151 -3.47 26.51 9.25
CA GLY A 151 -4.39 26.42 8.11
C GLY A 151 -5.32 27.63 7.98
N VAL A 152 -6.41 27.48 7.23
CA VAL A 152 -7.36 28.57 6.93
C VAL A 152 -8.10 29.10 8.17
N GLY A 153 -8.26 28.29 9.21
CA GLY A 153 -9.08 28.61 10.38
C GLY A 153 -10.58 28.59 10.12
N MET A 154 -11.39 28.92 11.13
CA MET A 154 -12.86 28.94 11.06
C MET A 154 -13.41 30.26 11.58
N THR A 155 -14.46 30.78 10.95
CA THR A 155 -15.25 31.89 11.53
C THR A 155 -16.17 31.39 12.64
N LYS A 156 -16.82 32.30 13.37
CA LYS A 156 -17.83 31.95 14.37
C LYS A 156 -18.96 31.09 13.78
N GLU A 157 -19.42 31.45 12.59
CA GLU A 157 -20.46 30.72 11.87
C GLU A 157 -19.99 29.33 11.48
N ASP A 158 -18.73 29.18 11.04
CA ASP A 158 -18.14 27.88 10.73
C ASP A 158 -17.97 27.00 11.97
N LEU A 159 -17.57 27.56 13.11
CA LEU A 159 -17.50 26.80 14.37
C LEU A 159 -18.86 26.24 14.75
N ILE A 160 -19.92 27.05 14.68
CA ILE A 160 -21.29 26.61 15.01
C ILE A 160 -21.79 25.60 13.97
N ARG A 161 -21.60 25.90 12.69
CA ARG A 161 -22.19 25.12 11.59
C ARG A 161 -21.44 23.81 11.34
N ASN A 162 -20.11 23.84 11.32
CA ASN A 162 -19.28 22.70 10.91
C ASN A 162 -18.92 21.79 12.10
N LEU A 163 -18.58 22.34 13.26
CA LEU A 163 -18.29 21.53 14.47
C LEU A 163 -19.56 21.20 15.26
N GLY A 164 -20.59 22.04 15.18
CA GLY A 164 -21.87 21.81 15.87
C GLY A 164 -22.86 20.90 15.13
N THR A 165 -22.58 20.53 13.87
CA THR A 165 -23.47 19.66 13.07
C THR A 165 -22.79 18.34 12.72
N ILE A 166 -23.36 17.23 13.21
CA ILE A 166 -22.87 15.88 12.89
C ILE A 166 -23.08 15.58 11.40
N ALA A 167 -22.11 14.89 10.78
CA ALA A 167 -22.13 14.48 9.38
C ALA A 167 -22.10 15.65 8.38
N LYS A 168 -21.61 16.81 8.83
CA LYS A 168 -21.34 17.96 7.97
C LYS A 168 -19.84 18.17 7.83
N SER A 169 -19.36 18.22 6.58
CA SER A 169 -17.94 18.44 6.27
C SER A 169 -17.76 19.73 5.47
N GLY A 170 -17.14 20.74 6.08
CA GLY A 170 -16.74 21.94 5.36
C GLY A 170 -15.67 21.68 4.30
N THR A 171 -14.94 20.55 4.38
CA THR A 171 -14.02 20.11 3.33
C THR A 171 -14.76 19.63 2.09
N SER A 172 -15.85 18.88 2.25
CA SER A 172 -16.68 18.42 1.13
C SER A 172 -17.36 19.61 0.42
N GLU A 173 -17.88 20.58 1.19
CA GLU A 173 -18.47 21.80 0.60
C GLU A 173 -17.43 22.63 -0.16
N PHE A 174 -16.21 22.73 0.35
CA PHE A 174 -15.11 23.42 -0.34
C PHE A 174 -14.73 22.72 -1.64
N LEU A 175 -14.64 21.38 -1.62
CA LEU A 175 -14.33 20.59 -2.81
C LEU A 175 -15.39 20.78 -3.90
N ASN A 176 -16.68 20.74 -3.54
CA ASN A 176 -17.77 20.99 -4.50
C ASN A 176 -17.65 22.39 -5.14
N LYS A 177 -17.37 23.42 -4.33
CA LYS A 177 -17.17 24.78 -4.84
C LYS A 177 -15.96 24.87 -5.78
N MET A 178 -14.86 24.19 -5.47
CA MET A 178 -13.69 24.18 -6.35
C MET A 178 -13.95 23.43 -7.65
N THR A 179 -14.65 22.29 -7.61
CA THR A 179 -15.05 21.57 -8.83
C THR A 179 -15.99 22.35 -9.74
N GLU A 180 -16.80 23.26 -9.17
CA GLU A 180 -17.67 24.16 -9.95
C GLU A 180 -16.89 25.32 -10.60
N VAL A 181 -15.74 25.70 -10.04
CA VAL A 181 -14.91 26.82 -10.49
C VAL A 181 -13.82 26.37 -11.48
N GLU A 182 -13.48 25.07 -11.52
CA GLU A 182 -12.34 24.56 -12.29
C GLU A 182 -12.67 24.12 -13.72
N SER A 183 -11.81 24.54 -14.64
CA SER A 183 -11.54 23.92 -15.95
C SER A 183 -10.26 23.07 -15.81
N GLU A 184 -10.25 21.89 -16.42
CA GLU A 184 -9.24 20.82 -16.33
C GLU A 184 -7.80 21.28 -15.97
N GLY A 185 -7.30 21.02 -14.75
CA GLY A 185 -5.86 21.14 -14.46
C GLY A 185 -5.39 21.33 -13.01
N GLN A 186 -6.26 21.67 -12.05
CA GLN A 186 -5.85 21.87 -10.64
C GLN A 186 -6.10 20.61 -9.79
N SER A 187 -5.10 20.21 -9.02
CA SER A 187 -5.10 18.98 -8.22
C SER A 187 -5.84 19.17 -6.89
N THR A 188 -7.17 19.16 -6.92
CA THR A 188 -8.05 19.13 -5.72
C THR A 188 -8.06 17.76 -4.99
N SER A 189 -7.25 16.82 -5.46
CA SER A 189 -7.21 15.41 -5.05
C SER A 189 -6.66 15.17 -3.63
N GLU A 190 -6.03 16.16 -3.00
CA GLU A 190 -5.32 15.97 -1.72
C GLU A 190 -6.21 16.06 -0.46
N LEU A 191 -7.44 16.57 -0.56
CA LEU A 191 -8.35 16.72 0.60
C LEU A 191 -8.84 15.37 1.13
N ILE A 192 -8.75 15.13 2.43
CA ILE A 192 -9.02 13.82 3.06
C ILE A 192 -10.44 13.72 3.61
N GLY A 193 -10.98 14.81 4.17
CA GLY A 193 -12.23 14.85 4.94
C GLY A 193 -13.52 14.78 4.09
N GLN A 194 -14.28 13.67 4.19
CA GLN A 194 -15.55 13.49 3.47
C GLN A 194 -16.78 13.35 4.37
N PHE A 195 -16.67 12.61 5.49
CA PHE A 195 -17.82 12.16 6.28
C PHE A 195 -18.37 13.17 7.29
N GLY A 196 -17.56 14.13 7.76
CA GLY A 196 -18.01 15.09 8.79
C GLY A 196 -18.23 14.49 10.19
N VAL A 197 -17.53 13.40 10.53
CA VAL A 197 -17.60 12.75 11.86
C VAL A 197 -16.23 12.55 12.53
N GLY A 198 -15.12 12.79 11.81
CA GLY A 198 -13.76 12.52 12.29
C GLY A 198 -13.37 13.36 13.51
N PHE A 199 -13.80 14.62 13.57
CA PHE A 199 -13.52 15.52 14.71
C PHE A 199 -13.99 14.94 16.06
N TYR A 200 -15.17 14.30 16.08
CA TYR A 200 -15.74 13.75 17.32
C TYR A 200 -14.99 12.53 17.85
N SER A 201 -14.06 11.95 17.08
CA SER A 201 -13.13 10.93 17.59
C SER A 201 -12.23 11.46 18.71
N ALA A 202 -12.06 12.78 18.85
CA ALA A 202 -11.37 13.41 19.97
C ALA A 202 -11.96 12.99 21.34
N PHE A 203 -13.29 12.80 21.42
CA PHE A 203 -13.98 12.38 22.65
C PHE A 203 -13.76 10.90 23.01
N LEU A 204 -13.05 10.13 22.18
CA LEU A 204 -12.56 8.79 22.56
C LEU A 204 -11.60 8.86 23.74
N VAL A 205 -10.76 9.90 23.75
CA VAL A 205 -9.63 10.07 24.68
C VAL A 205 -9.73 11.34 25.55
N ALA A 206 -10.66 12.25 25.23
CA ALA A 206 -10.86 13.50 25.96
C ALA A 206 -12.27 13.59 26.56
N ASP A 207 -12.38 14.13 27.77
CA ASP A 207 -13.67 14.48 28.38
C ASP A 207 -14.20 15.82 27.86
N LYS A 208 -13.28 16.73 27.52
CA LYS A 208 -13.59 18.06 27.02
C LYS A 208 -12.65 18.42 25.88
N VAL A 209 -13.22 19.04 24.85
CA VAL A 209 -12.49 19.53 23.68
C VAL A 209 -12.67 21.04 23.58
N ILE A 210 -11.55 21.75 23.50
CA ILE A 210 -11.50 23.21 23.37
C ILE A 210 -10.84 23.53 22.03
N VAL A 211 -11.51 24.29 21.17
CA VAL A 211 -11.04 24.67 19.84
C VAL A 211 -10.93 26.18 19.79
N SER A 212 -9.70 26.70 19.73
CA SER A 212 -9.44 28.12 19.47
C SER A 212 -9.15 28.29 17.98
N SER A 213 -9.91 29.10 17.25
CA SER A 213 -9.72 29.26 15.80
C SER A 213 -9.75 30.73 15.38
N LYS A 214 -8.89 31.07 14.41
CA LYS A 214 -8.77 32.40 13.82
C LYS A 214 -8.74 32.29 12.30
N HIS A 215 -9.79 32.79 11.67
CA HIS A 215 -9.86 32.97 10.21
C HIS A 215 -9.39 34.39 9.82
N ASN A 216 -8.87 34.58 8.60
CA ASN A 216 -8.41 35.89 8.13
C ASN A 216 -9.52 36.96 8.19
N ASN A 217 -10.74 36.58 7.80
CA ASN A 217 -11.90 37.48 7.72
C ASN A 217 -12.74 37.55 9.01
N GLY A 218 -12.17 37.24 10.18
CA GLY A 218 -12.91 37.24 11.45
C GLY A 218 -12.05 37.41 12.68
N THR A 219 -12.69 37.57 13.84
CA THR A 219 -12.01 37.58 15.15
C THR A 219 -11.74 36.16 15.64
N GLN A 220 -10.79 36.02 16.57
CA GLN A 220 -10.48 34.72 17.18
C GLN A 220 -11.60 34.31 18.11
N HIS A 221 -12.02 33.05 18.04
CA HIS A 221 -13.08 32.50 18.87
C HIS A 221 -12.62 31.21 19.56
N ILE A 222 -13.18 30.96 20.74
CA ILE A 222 -13.05 29.72 21.51
C ILE A 222 -14.39 28.98 21.44
N TRP A 223 -14.32 27.74 20.97
CA TRP A 223 -15.39 26.75 21.02
C TRP A 223 -15.04 25.72 22.09
N GLU A 224 -15.96 25.40 23.00
CA GLU A 224 -15.74 24.42 24.07
C GLU A 224 -16.92 23.46 24.14
N SER A 225 -16.65 22.15 24.26
CA SER A 225 -17.68 21.12 24.36
C SER A 225 -17.27 19.92 25.21
N ASP A 226 -18.27 19.30 25.83
CA ASP A 226 -18.21 18.06 26.61
C ASP A 226 -18.85 16.86 25.88
N SER A 227 -19.12 16.99 24.58
CA SER A 227 -19.88 16.07 23.70
C SER A 227 -21.42 16.11 23.83
N ASN A 228 -21.98 16.71 24.87
CA ASN A 228 -23.43 16.88 25.02
C ASN A 228 -23.90 18.23 24.46
N GLU A 229 -23.17 19.29 24.81
CA GLU A 229 -23.41 20.64 24.34
C GLU A 229 -22.10 21.36 24.02
N PHE A 230 -22.19 22.53 23.41
CA PHE A 230 -21.03 23.36 23.13
C PHE A 230 -21.34 24.85 23.33
N SER A 231 -20.30 25.61 23.65
CA SER A 231 -20.34 27.07 23.77
C SER A 231 -19.36 27.72 22.81
N VAL A 232 -19.66 28.94 22.38
CA VAL A 232 -18.79 29.74 21.50
C VAL A 232 -18.68 31.15 22.05
N ILE A 233 -17.45 31.60 22.29
CA ILE A 233 -17.14 32.93 22.79
C ILE A 233 -16.00 33.54 21.97
N GLU A 234 -15.96 34.86 21.89
CA GLU A 234 -14.79 35.57 21.36
C GLU A 234 -13.61 35.40 22.31
N ASP A 235 -12.40 35.18 21.79
CA ASP A 235 -11.22 34.92 22.62
C ASP A 235 -10.81 36.18 23.39
N PRO A 236 -10.81 36.17 24.73
CA PRO A 236 -10.49 37.36 25.53
C PRO A 236 -9.03 37.79 25.39
N ARG A 237 -8.15 36.93 24.87
CA ARG A 237 -6.72 37.24 24.65
C ARG A 237 -6.48 38.04 23.38
N GLY A 238 -7.49 38.17 22.51
CA GLY A 238 -7.34 38.77 21.19
C GLY A 238 -6.75 37.80 20.17
N ASP A 239 -6.05 38.33 19.16
CA ASP A 239 -5.44 37.53 18.09
C ASP A 239 -4.09 36.95 18.53
N THR A 240 -4.12 35.75 19.09
CA THR A 240 -2.90 35.04 19.51
C THR A 240 -2.38 34.08 18.44
N LEU A 241 -3.27 33.61 17.55
CA LEU A 241 -2.94 32.59 16.55
C LEU A 241 -2.49 33.20 15.22
N GLY A 242 -2.90 34.43 14.90
CA GLY A 242 -2.75 35.06 13.59
C GLY A 242 -3.69 34.43 12.55
N ARG A 243 -3.51 33.12 12.32
CA ARG A 243 -4.34 32.29 11.44
C ARG A 243 -4.24 30.80 11.82
N GLY A 244 -5.36 30.09 11.74
CA GLY A 244 -5.39 28.64 11.92
C GLY A 244 -6.24 28.21 13.12
N THR A 245 -5.95 27.03 13.66
CA THR A 245 -6.72 26.44 14.76
C THR A 245 -5.81 25.75 15.77
N THR A 246 -6.15 25.87 17.06
CA THR A 246 -5.59 25.06 18.14
C THR A 246 -6.70 24.21 18.75
N ILE A 247 -6.56 22.89 18.64
CA ILE A 247 -7.41 21.91 19.30
C ILE A 247 -6.70 21.47 20.57
N THR A 248 -7.34 21.71 21.71
CA THR A 248 -6.88 21.30 23.04
C THR A 248 -7.80 20.21 23.56
N LEU A 249 -7.20 19.07 23.88
CA LEU A 249 -7.88 17.91 24.43
C LEU A 249 -7.61 17.86 25.93
N VAL A 250 -8.66 17.93 26.74
CA VAL A 250 -8.58 17.64 28.18
C VAL A 250 -8.74 16.13 28.33
N MET A 251 -7.64 15.45 28.61
CA MET A 251 -7.54 14.00 28.50
C MET A 251 -8.33 13.30 29.62
N LYS A 252 -8.88 12.14 29.32
CA LYS A 252 -9.47 11.24 30.33
C LYS A 252 -8.38 10.64 31.21
N GLU A 253 -8.73 10.23 32.42
CA GLU A 253 -7.80 9.56 33.34
C GLU A 253 -7.19 8.29 32.71
N GLU A 254 -7.99 7.51 31.98
CA GLU A 254 -7.53 6.29 31.30
C GLU A 254 -6.75 6.54 29.98
N ALA A 255 -6.59 7.80 29.57
CA ALA A 255 -5.99 8.19 28.29
C ALA A 255 -4.67 8.97 28.46
N THR A 256 -4.10 8.95 29.66
CA THR A 256 -2.85 9.64 30.01
C THR A 256 -1.64 9.11 29.25
N ASP A 257 -1.68 7.86 28.75
CA ASP A 257 -0.66 7.27 27.88
C ASP A 257 -0.37 8.11 26.62
N TYR A 258 -1.36 8.86 26.12
CA TYR A 258 -1.22 9.72 24.95
C TYR A 258 -0.56 11.07 25.26
N LEU A 259 -0.19 11.34 26.52
CA LEU A 259 0.66 12.48 26.90
C LEU A 259 2.15 12.12 26.89
N GLU A 260 2.48 10.83 26.81
CA GLU A 260 3.85 10.35 26.67
C GLU A 260 4.41 10.67 25.27
N LEU A 261 5.61 11.25 25.25
CA LEU A 261 6.25 11.73 24.01
C LEU A 261 6.45 10.60 23.00
N GLU A 262 6.96 9.45 23.44
CA GLU A 262 7.19 8.31 22.55
C GLU A 262 5.88 7.76 21.97
N THR A 263 4.80 7.76 22.75
CA THR A 263 3.47 7.37 22.25
C THR A 263 3.02 8.29 21.13
N ILE A 264 3.07 9.61 21.34
CA ILE A 264 2.71 10.61 20.31
C ILE A 264 3.58 10.42 19.06
N LYS A 265 4.90 10.32 19.22
CA LYS A 265 5.85 10.13 18.12
C LYS A 265 5.53 8.88 17.30
N ASN A 266 5.25 7.77 17.96
CA ASN A 266 4.91 6.51 17.30
C ASN A 266 3.57 6.59 16.56
N LEU A 267 2.57 7.27 17.11
CA LEU A 267 1.29 7.49 16.44
C LEU A 267 1.41 8.36 15.19
N VAL A 268 2.16 9.46 15.26
CA VAL A 268 2.41 10.32 14.10
C VAL A 268 3.15 9.54 13.01
N ARG A 269 4.20 8.77 13.36
CA ARG A 269 4.92 7.90 12.42
C ARG A 269 4.06 6.79 11.83
N LYS A 270 3.09 6.27 12.59
CA LYS A 270 2.19 5.20 12.12
C LYS A 270 1.17 5.72 11.11
N TYR A 271 0.54 6.85 11.38
CA TYR A 271 -0.64 7.29 10.64
C TYR A 271 -0.39 8.44 9.66
N SER A 272 0.57 9.30 9.95
CA SER A 272 0.71 10.62 9.32
C SER A 272 2.11 10.88 8.75
N GLN A 273 2.90 9.82 8.57
CA GLN A 273 4.26 9.89 8.06
C GLN A 273 4.40 10.54 6.68
N PHE A 274 3.34 10.48 5.85
CA PHE A 274 3.37 10.95 4.47
C PHE A 274 2.39 12.09 4.18
N ILE A 275 1.87 12.72 5.24
CA ILE A 275 1.16 13.99 5.13
C ILE A 275 2.11 15.03 4.54
N ASN A 276 1.59 15.85 3.62
CA ASN A 276 2.40 16.75 2.80
C ASN A 276 3.02 17.92 3.59
N PHE A 277 2.44 18.26 4.74
CA PHE A 277 2.85 19.39 5.56
C PHE A 277 3.74 18.96 6.74
N PRO A 278 4.76 19.75 7.12
CA PRO A 278 5.61 19.45 8.28
C PRO A 278 4.80 19.29 9.58
N ILE A 279 5.02 18.17 10.26
CA ILE A 279 4.45 17.85 11.56
C ILE A 279 5.57 17.88 12.60
N TYR A 280 5.45 18.77 13.58
CA TYR A 280 6.41 18.92 14.66
C TYR A 280 5.83 18.43 15.98
N VAL A 281 6.64 17.74 16.78
CA VAL A 281 6.30 17.34 18.15
C VAL A 281 7.26 18.03 19.12
N TRP A 282 6.72 18.72 20.11
CA TRP A 282 7.50 19.35 21.18
C TRP A 282 8.21 18.28 22.00
N SER A 283 9.53 18.14 21.82
CA SER A 283 10.32 17.02 22.34
C SER A 283 11.52 17.53 23.12
N SER A 284 11.93 16.76 24.12
CA SER A 284 13.16 17.01 24.85
C SER A 284 14.35 16.25 24.26
N LYS A 285 15.51 16.89 24.22
CA LYS A 285 16.81 16.27 23.90
C LYS A 285 17.79 16.58 25.02
N THR A 286 18.57 15.58 25.42
CA THR A 286 19.67 15.77 26.38
C THR A 286 20.90 16.22 25.61
N GLU A 287 21.31 17.47 25.80
CA GLU A 287 22.54 18.00 25.22
C GLU A 287 23.59 18.17 26.33
N THR A 288 24.82 17.74 26.05
CA THR A 288 25.95 17.95 26.96
C THR A 288 26.51 19.34 26.72
N VAL A 289 26.22 20.27 27.65
CA VAL A 289 26.73 21.65 27.60
C VAL A 289 27.97 21.73 28.48
N GLU A 290 29.05 22.31 27.96
CA GLU A 290 30.25 22.59 28.74
C GLU A 290 30.06 23.92 29.48
N GLU A 291 29.89 23.85 30.81
CA GLU A 291 29.82 25.04 31.68
C GLU A 291 31.20 25.30 32.31
N PRO A 292 31.67 26.56 32.37
CA PRO A 292 32.87 26.91 33.13
C PRO A 292 32.64 26.69 34.62
N ILE A 293 33.64 26.12 35.31
CA ILE A 293 33.64 26.01 36.78
C ILE A 293 33.96 27.41 37.34
N ASP A 294 33.05 28.00 38.12
CA ASP A 294 33.35 29.17 38.94
C ASP A 294 34.28 28.75 40.09
N GLU A 295 35.43 29.42 40.23
CA GLU A 295 36.49 29.13 41.22
C GLU A 295 36.13 29.45 42.69
N ASP A 296 34.85 29.58 43.07
CA ASP A 296 34.44 29.98 44.42
C ASP A 296 33.92 28.84 45.33
N THR A 297 34.28 27.58 45.05
CA THR A 297 33.99 26.45 45.95
C THR A 297 35.20 25.55 46.27
N GLU A 298 36.41 26.11 46.33
CA GLU A 298 37.57 25.49 47.00
C GLU A 298 37.98 26.28 48.25
N ALA A 299 37.10 26.31 49.25
CA ALA A 299 37.45 26.76 50.59
C ALA A 299 36.73 25.92 51.64
N GLU A 300 37.02 24.61 51.69
CA GLU A 300 37.00 23.80 52.92
C GLU A 300 37.34 22.34 52.55
N GLU A 301 38.64 22.02 52.55
CA GLU A 301 39.24 20.77 53.08
C GLU A 301 40.71 20.71 52.63
N LYS A 302 41.56 21.45 53.35
CA LYS A 302 42.98 21.10 53.44
C LYS A 302 43.13 20.23 54.68
N ASP A 303 43.45 18.95 54.52
CA ASP A 303 44.31 18.29 55.48
C ASP A 303 45.24 17.24 54.84
N ALA A 304 46.53 17.48 55.10
CA ALA A 304 47.76 16.70 54.97
C ALA A 304 47.80 15.37 54.20
N THR A 305 48.70 15.27 53.22
CA THR A 305 50.00 14.55 53.38
C THR A 305 50.94 14.79 52.19
N GLU A 306 52.19 15.11 52.51
CA GLU A 306 53.33 15.32 51.61
C GLU A 306 53.83 13.99 51.02
N ASP A 307 54.29 13.99 49.77
CA ASP A 307 55.64 13.52 49.43
C ASP A 307 56.05 13.96 48.01
N GLU A 308 57.30 14.41 47.93
CA GLU A 308 58.00 15.05 46.80
C GLU A 308 58.23 14.12 45.60
N VAL A 309 58.41 14.69 44.40
CA VAL A 309 59.70 14.75 43.68
C VAL A 309 59.52 15.58 42.40
N GLU A 310 60.37 16.60 42.27
CA GLU A 310 60.54 17.53 41.15
C GLU A 310 61.12 16.86 39.88
N VAL A 311 60.67 17.33 38.71
CA VAL A 311 61.52 17.54 37.53
C VAL A 311 61.02 18.80 36.78
N GLU A 312 61.83 19.87 36.80
CA GLU A 312 61.76 21.05 35.91
C GLU A 312 62.23 20.65 34.48
N GLU A 313 61.60 21.07 33.39
CA GLU A 313 61.85 22.25 32.53
C GLU A 313 61.01 21.95 31.26
N GLU A 314 60.39 22.82 30.47
CA GLU A 314 60.64 24.20 30.03
C GLU A 314 59.34 24.71 29.35
N GLU A 315 59.30 26.02 29.08
CA GLU A 315 58.16 26.87 28.70
C GLU A 315 57.32 26.41 27.48
N ASP A 316 55.99 26.35 27.65
CA ASP A 316 55.00 26.49 26.59
C ASP A 316 53.85 27.40 27.08
N GLU A 317 53.46 28.36 26.25
CA GLU A 317 52.46 29.40 26.48
C GLU A 317 51.13 28.81 26.99
N LYS A 318 50.79 29.06 28.26
CA LYS A 318 49.47 28.74 28.82
C LYS A 318 48.44 29.77 28.34
N GLU A 319 47.67 29.41 27.32
CA GLU A 319 46.33 29.95 27.14
C GLU A 319 45.47 29.53 28.35
N ASP A 320 45.02 30.50 29.15
CA ASP A 320 43.94 30.34 30.13
C ASP A 320 42.66 29.85 29.42
N LYS A 321 42.48 28.54 29.33
CA LYS A 321 41.17 27.94 29.06
C LYS A 321 40.51 27.58 30.39
N PRO A 322 39.36 28.17 30.73
CA PRO A 322 38.64 27.83 31.95
C PRO A 322 38.30 26.33 31.95
N LYS A 323 38.49 25.64 33.08
CA LYS A 323 38.09 24.24 33.24
C LYS A 323 36.57 24.15 33.05
N THR A 324 36.13 23.49 31.98
CA THR A 324 34.72 23.25 31.71
C THR A 324 34.27 21.90 32.28
N LYS A 325 33.11 21.88 32.94
CA LYS A 325 32.42 20.65 33.35
C LYS A 325 31.33 20.35 32.32
N LYS A 326 31.30 19.12 31.84
CA LYS A 326 30.22 18.61 30.99
C LYS A 326 28.97 18.41 31.85
N VAL A 327 27.96 19.25 31.65
CA VAL A 327 26.66 19.17 32.33
C VAL A 327 25.60 18.77 31.29
N GLU A 328 24.88 17.69 31.55
CA GLU A 328 23.74 17.29 30.73
C GLU A 328 22.55 18.22 31.00
N LYS A 329 22.11 18.97 29.99
CA LYS A 329 20.91 19.82 30.04
C LYS A 329 19.85 19.30 29.10
N THR A 330 18.61 19.25 29.58
CA THR A 330 17.43 18.90 28.77
C THR A 330 16.93 20.15 28.05
N VAL A 331 17.12 20.20 26.73
CA VAL A 331 16.61 21.27 25.86
C VAL A 331 15.32 20.79 25.21
N TRP A 332 14.31 21.66 25.17
CA TRP A 332 13.04 21.38 24.51
C TRP A 332 12.94 22.14 23.20
N ASP A 333 12.64 21.43 22.12
CA ASP A 333 12.49 22.02 20.79
C ASP A 333 11.48 21.24 19.93
N TRP A 334 11.09 21.82 18.80
CA TRP A 334 10.21 21.23 17.81
C TRP A 334 10.94 20.19 16.95
N GLU A 335 10.62 18.91 17.15
CA GLU A 335 11.18 17.81 16.36
C GLU A 335 10.28 17.49 15.15
N LEU A 336 10.84 17.52 13.94
CA LEU A 336 10.13 17.14 12.71
C LEU A 336 9.89 15.62 12.67
N MET A 337 8.64 15.21 12.45
CA MET A 337 8.22 13.81 12.51
C MET A 337 8.10 13.12 11.16
N ASN A 338 7.76 13.85 10.10
CA ASN A 338 7.50 13.34 8.75
C ASN A 338 8.58 13.82 7.76
N ASP A 339 9.82 13.47 8.05
CA ASP A 339 11.00 13.76 7.22
C ASP A 339 11.03 12.97 5.89
N ILE A 340 10.33 11.83 5.83
CA ILE A 340 10.30 10.99 4.64
C ILE A 340 9.34 11.56 3.58
N LYS A 341 9.90 11.91 2.43
CA LYS A 341 9.11 12.35 1.28
C LYS A 341 8.41 11.16 0.60
N PRO A 342 7.14 11.29 0.19
CA PRO A 342 6.40 10.22 -0.49
C PRO A 342 6.87 10.09 -1.95
N ILE A 343 7.93 9.31 -2.19
CA ILE A 343 8.58 9.19 -3.50
C ILE A 343 7.67 8.56 -4.59
N TRP A 344 6.61 7.84 -4.23
CA TRP A 344 5.66 7.27 -5.19
C TRP A 344 4.73 8.29 -5.84
N THR A 345 4.68 9.52 -5.33
CA THR A 345 3.85 10.58 -5.92
C THR A 345 4.50 11.18 -7.16
N ARG A 346 5.84 11.15 -7.23
CA ARG A 346 6.68 11.63 -8.32
C ARG A 346 6.70 10.63 -9.48
N PRO A 347 6.84 11.09 -10.73
CA PRO A 347 7.11 10.20 -11.87
C PRO A 347 8.35 9.34 -11.63
N ALA A 348 8.27 8.03 -11.91
CA ALA A 348 9.37 7.10 -11.65
C ALA A 348 10.71 7.48 -12.32
N LYS A 349 10.68 8.28 -13.39
CA LYS A 349 11.87 8.77 -14.12
C LYS A 349 12.60 9.91 -13.41
N GLU A 350 11.94 10.59 -12.47
CA GLU A 350 12.50 11.71 -11.73
C GLU A 350 13.06 11.29 -10.38
N VAL A 351 12.91 10.02 -9.99
CA VAL A 351 13.38 9.48 -8.71
C VAL A 351 14.68 8.73 -8.96
N GLU A 352 15.74 9.14 -8.28
CA GLU A 352 17.06 8.52 -8.39
C GLU A 352 17.13 7.21 -7.59
N GLU A 353 18.04 6.31 -7.96
CA GLU A 353 18.19 5.00 -7.30
C GLU A 353 18.47 5.13 -5.79
N ASP A 354 19.30 6.11 -5.40
CA ASP A 354 19.64 6.35 -4.00
C ASP A 354 18.44 6.81 -3.18
N GLU A 355 17.47 7.50 -3.79
CA GLU A 355 16.22 7.87 -3.12
C GLU A 355 15.37 6.63 -2.82
N TYR A 356 15.29 5.65 -3.74
CA TYR A 356 14.60 4.38 -3.47
C TYR A 356 15.26 3.59 -2.35
N LYS A 357 16.59 3.54 -2.32
CA LYS A 357 17.36 2.85 -1.27
C LYS A 357 17.17 3.50 0.09
N ALA A 358 17.28 4.83 0.16
CA ALA A 358 17.05 5.58 1.39
C ALA A 358 15.60 5.40 1.88
N PHE A 359 14.63 5.51 0.97
CA PHE A 359 13.22 5.27 1.28
C PHE A 359 13.00 3.85 1.82
N TYR A 360 13.58 2.84 1.17
CA TYR A 360 13.46 1.45 1.61
C TYR A 360 13.98 1.25 3.03
N LYS A 361 15.20 1.71 3.35
CA LYS A 361 15.82 1.55 4.68
C LYS A 361 14.95 2.17 5.77
N THR A 362 14.48 3.39 5.55
CA THR A 362 13.66 4.09 6.55
C THR A 362 12.26 3.49 6.67
N PHE A 363 11.64 3.09 5.55
CA PHE A 363 10.30 2.49 5.54
C PHE A 363 10.27 1.09 6.19
N SER A 364 11.25 0.25 5.85
CA SER A 364 11.33 -1.14 6.27
C SER A 364 12.02 -1.35 7.62
N LYS A 365 12.70 -0.30 8.13
CA LYS A 365 13.62 -0.35 9.27
C LYS A 365 14.75 -1.37 9.08
N ASP A 366 15.10 -1.64 7.84
CA ASP A 366 16.20 -2.52 7.46
C ASP A 366 17.50 -1.70 7.32
N THR A 367 18.62 -2.33 7.62
CA THR A 367 19.95 -1.73 7.44
C THR A 367 20.45 -1.90 6.02
N ASP A 368 20.05 -3.00 5.38
CA ASP A 368 20.53 -3.37 4.06
C ASP A 368 19.73 -2.68 2.94
N GLU A 369 20.36 -2.60 1.76
CA GLU A 369 19.70 -2.11 0.56
C GLU A 369 18.75 -3.18 -0.01
N PRO A 370 17.65 -2.77 -0.69
CA PRO A 370 16.79 -3.73 -1.35
C PRO A 370 17.53 -4.42 -2.51
N LEU A 371 17.24 -5.70 -2.75
CA LEU A 371 17.80 -6.44 -3.87
C LEU A 371 17.31 -5.90 -5.22
N SER A 372 16.04 -5.50 -5.26
CA SER A 372 15.37 -4.94 -6.43
C SER A 372 14.14 -4.16 -5.97
N HIS A 373 13.73 -3.19 -6.79
CA HIS A 373 12.49 -2.45 -6.58
C HIS A 373 11.69 -2.33 -7.89
N ILE A 374 10.41 -1.97 -7.79
CA ILE A 374 9.57 -1.59 -8.94
C ILE A 374 8.63 -0.48 -8.54
N HIS A 375 8.64 0.61 -9.30
CA HIS A 375 7.71 1.72 -9.18
C HIS A 375 6.75 1.73 -10.36
N PHE A 376 5.44 1.72 -10.09
CA PHE A 376 4.44 1.77 -11.15
C PHE A 376 3.15 2.46 -10.70
N THR A 377 2.45 3.01 -11.70
CA THR A 377 1.05 3.42 -11.59
C THR A 377 0.18 2.35 -12.24
N ALA A 378 -0.90 1.98 -11.57
CA ALA A 378 -1.92 1.08 -12.05
C ALA A 378 -3.18 1.89 -12.38
N GLU A 379 -3.72 1.74 -13.59
CA GLU A 379 -4.92 2.44 -14.07
C GLU A 379 -6.05 1.44 -14.42
N GLY A 380 -7.29 1.91 -14.54
CA GLY A 380 -8.46 1.10 -14.89
C GLY A 380 -9.54 1.12 -13.80
N GLU A 381 -10.07 -0.05 -13.41
CA GLU A 381 -11.11 -0.16 -12.37
C GLU A 381 -10.67 0.39 -11.00
N VAL A 382 -9.37 0.28 -10.70
CA VAL A 382 -8.75 0.93 -9.54
C VAL A 382 -7.47 1.61 -10.01
N THR A 383 -7.38 2.90 -9.68
CA THR A 383 -6.19 3.73 -9.89
C THR A 383 -5.38 3.81 -8.62
N PHE A 384 -4.10 3.44 -8.67
CA PHE A 384 -3.20 3.54 -7.52
C PHE A 384 -1.74 3.64 -7.98
N LYS A 385 -0.90 4.24 -7.13
CA LYS A 385 0.55 4.29 -7.28
C LYS A 385 1.17 3.34 -6.27
N SER A 386 2.24 2.65 -6.65
CA SER A 386 2.88 1.68 -5.76
C SER A 386 4.37 1.57 -6.04
N ILE A 387 5.12 1.37 -4.95
CA ILE A 387 6.50 0.94 -4.98
C ILE A 387 6.62 -0.35 -4.18
N LEU A 388 7.15 -1.39 -4.81
CA LEU A 388 7.41 -2.68 -4.20
C LEU A 388 8.91 -2.97 -4.20
N PHE A 389 9.37 -3.69 -3.18
CA PHE A 389 10.76 -4.02 -2.93
C PHE A 389 10.92 -5.52 -2.64
N VAL A 390 12.01 -6.07 -3.13
CA VAL A 390 12.54 -7.37 -2.69
C VAL A 390 13.67 -7.10 -1.70
N PRO A 391 13.59 -7.58 -0.45
CA PRO A 391 14.69 -7.48 0.50
C PRO A 391 15.93 -8.26 0.03
N ALA A 392 17.13 -7.84 0.45
CA ALA A 392 18.37 -8.56 0.16
C ALA A 392 18.48 -9.92 0.88
N ALA A 393 17.87 -10.02 2.07
CA ALA A 393 17.85 -11.23 2.88
C ALA A 393 16.43 -11.58 3.34
N ALA A 394 16.17 -12.87 3.54
CA ALA A 394 14.92 -13.35 4.09
C ALA A 394 14.71 -12.85 5.54
N PRO A 395 13.53 -12.26 5.87
CA PRO A 395 13.21 -11.93 7.25
C PRO A 395 13.30 -13.14 8.18
N ARG A 396 13.84 -12.94 9.40
CA ARG A 396 13.90 -14.00 10.41
C ARG A 396 12.50 -14.54 10.70
N GLY A 397 12.35 -15.86 10.70
CA GLY A 397 11.07 -16.52 10.96
C GLY A 397 10.00 -16.26 9.89
N MET A 398 10.40 -16.14 8.60
CA MET A 398 9.47 -15.96 7.48
C MET A 398 8.48 -17.12 7.33
N PHE A 399 8.93 -18.34 7.63
CA PHE A 399 8.12 -19.56 7.53
C PHE A 399 7.52 -20.01 8.87
N ASP A 400 7.82 -19.30 9.96
CA ASP A 400 7.19 -19.55 11.25
C ASP A 400 5.71 -19.21 11.13
N GLU A 401 4.84 -20.17 11.47
CA GLU A 401 3.38 -20.00 11.33
C GLU A 401 2.96 -19.61 9.90
N TYR A 402 3.59 -20.24 8.90
CA TYR A 402 3.34 -19.94 7.48
C TYR A 402 1.84 -19.93 7.15
N GLY A 403 1.37 -18.75 6.74
CA GLY A 403 0.00 -18.53 6.30
C GLY A 403 -1.00 -18.15 7.39
N THR A 404 -0.59 -18.07 8.65
CA THR A 404 -1.38 -17.49 9.75
C THR A 404 -0.74 -16.22 10.32
N LYS A 405 0.59 -16.13 10.32
CA LYS A 405 1.31 -14.93 10.73
C LYS A 405 0.95 -13.73 9.86
N LYS A 406 0.50 -12.65 10.50
CA LYS A 406 0.28 -11.36 9.83
C LYS A 406 1.62 -10.66 9.63
N ASN A 407 1.90 -10.26 8.40
CA ASN A 407 3.08 -9.45 8.05
C ASN A 407 2.63 -8.03 7.69
N ASP A 408 3.37 -7.04 8.17
CA ASP A 408 3.11 -5.60 8.02
C ASP A 408 3.98 -4.95 6.91
N PHE A 409 4.54 -5.77 6.03
CA PHE A 409 5.57 -5.39 5.06
C PHE A 409 5.10 -4.48 3.94
N ILE A 410 3.83 -4.62 3.56
CA ILE A 410 3.21 -3.71 2.62
C ILE A 410 2.20 -2.88 3.41
N LYS A 411 2.04 -1.61 3.05
CA LYS A 411 1.12 -0.69 3.71
C LYS A 411 0.20 -0.04 2.68
N LEU A 412 -1.09 -0.05 2.97
CA LEU A 412 -2.11 0.61 2.15
C LEU A 412 -2.36 2.01 2.69
N PHE A 413 -2.21 2.98 1.80
CA PHE A 413 -2.50 4.39 2.00
C PHE A 413 -3.67 4.80 1.10
N VAL A 414 -4.47 5.73 1.60
CA VAL A 414 -5.44 6.46 0.80
C VAL A 414 -5.21 7.94 1.01
N ARG A 415 -4.93 8.67 -0.06
CA ARG A 415 -4.52 10.08 -0.01
C ARG A 415 -3.37 10.30 0.98
N ARG A 416 -2.37 9.41 0.93
CA ARG A 416 -1.17 9.40 1.82
C ARG A 416 -1.46 9.18 3.31
N VAL A 417 -2.70 8.87 3.69
CA VAL A 417 -3.07 8.49 5.06
C VAL A 417 -3.04 6.98 5.20
N PHE A 418 -2.36 6.48 6.23
CA PHE A 418 -2.30 5.04 6.49
C PHE A 418 -3.68 4.47 6.84
N ILE A 419 -4.07 3.40 6.16
CA ILE A 419 -5.36 2.71 6.37
C ILE A 419 -5.15 1.37 7.06
N THR A 420 -4.34 0.49 6.45
CA THR A 420 -4.14 -0.86 6.95
C THR A 420 -2.86 -1.50 6.41
N ASP A 421 -2.34 -2.43 7.19
CA ASP A 421 -1.27 -3.37 6.88
C ASP A 421 -1.76 -4.84 6.92
N ASP A 422 -3.08 -5.08 6.98
CA ASP A 422 -3.63 -6.44 6.93
C ASP A 422 -3.60 -6.97 5.48
N PHE A 423 -2.48 -7.62 5.13
CA PHE A 423 -2.16 -8.01 3.75
C PHE A 423 -2.63 -9.40 3.33
N ASN A 424 -3.36 -10.14 4.18
CA ASN A 424 -3.86 -11.48 3.86
C ASN A 424 -4.66 -11.53 2.54
N ASP A 425 -5.34 -10.44 2.20
CA ASP A 425 -6.12 -10.32 0.96
C ASP A 425 -5.38 -9.64 -0.20
N MET A 426 -4.28 -8.93 0.06
CA MET A 426 -3.60 -8.06 -0.91
C MET A 426 -2.37 -8.70 -1.57
N MET A 427 -1.70 -9.64 -0.90
CA MET A 427 -0.55 -10.36 -1.44
C MET A 427 -0.66 -11.85 -1.07
N PRO A 428 -0.36 -12.80 -1.98
CA PRO A 428 -0.40 -14.22 -1.66
C PRO A 428 0.73 -14.60 -0.70
N LYS A 429 0.53 -15.70 0.04
CA LYS A 429 1.44 -16.19 1.09
C LYS A 429 2.86 -16.42 0.59
N TYR A 430 3.02 -16.93 -0.62
CA TYR A 430 4.33 -17.15 -1.22
C TYR A 430 5.09 -15.84 -1.52
N LEU A 431 4.45 -14.67 -1.55
CA LEU A 431 5.10 -13.35 -1.71
C LEU A 431 5.14 -12.56 -0.39
N ASN A 432 5.02 -13.22 0.76
CA ASN A 432 4.99 -12.61 2.08
C ASN A 432 6.31 -11.95 2.54
N PHE A 433 7.32 -11.90 1.66
CA PHE A 433 8.60 -11.22 1.86
C PHE A 433 8.67 -9.86 1.17
N VAL A 434 7.75 -9.57 0.25
CA VAL A 434 7.73 -8.32 -0.51
C VAL A 434 7.34 -7.18 0.41
N ARG A 435 8.10 -6.09 0.36
CA ARG A 435 7.82 -4.87 1.12
C ARG A 435 7.35 -3.76 0.20
N GLY A 436 6.58 -2.80 0.68
CA GLY A 436 6.24 -1.64 -0.14
C GLY A 436 5.04 -0.83 0.30
N VAL A 437 4.65 0.08 -0.58
CA VAL A 437 3.52 1.00 -0.37
C VAL A 437 2.54 0.89 -1.52
N VAL A 438 1.26 1.02 -1.20
CA VAL A 438 0.17 1.14 -2.17
C VAL A 438 -0.62 2.36 -1.76
N ASP A 439 -0.69 3.38 -2.62
CA ASP A 439 -1.41 4.62 -2.35
C ASP A 439 -2.43 4.90 -3.45
N SER A 440 -3.64 5.26 -3.07
CA SER A 440 -4.75 5.53 -3.99
C SER A 440 -5.58 6.70 -3.51
N ASP A 441 -6.06 7.52 -4.44
CA ASP A 441 -6.88 8.69 -4.11
C ASP A 441 -8.39 8.39 -4.11
N ASP A 442 -8.78 7.24 -4.70
CA ASP A 442 -10.16 6.93 -5.09
C ASP A 442 -10.77 5.70 -4.39
N LEU A 443 -10.09 5.15 -3.38
CA LEU A 443 -10.61 3.96 -2.69
C LEU A 443 -11.78 4.31 -1.75
N PRO A 444 -12.93 3.61 -1.86
CA PRO A 444 -14.06 3.83 -0.97
C PRO A 444 -13.75 3.29 0.44
N LEU A 445 -13.42 4.20 1.34
CA LEU A 445 -13.14 3.90 2.74
C LEU A 445 -14.42 3.70 3.54
N ASN A 446 -14.38 2.80 4.52
CA ASN A 446 -15.44 2.73 5.53
C ASN A 446 -15.40 3.98 6.43
N VAL A 447 -16.45 4.19 7.24
CA VAL A 447 -16.53 5.38 8.10
C VAL A 447 -15.39 5.43 9.13
N SER A 448 -14.91 4.28 9.62
CA SER A 448 -13.76 4.21 10.54
C SER A 448 -12.40 4.53 9.89
N ARG A 449 -12.33 4.55 8.54
CA ARG A 449 -11.11 4.61 7.73
C ARG A 449 -10.04 3.57 8.09
N GLU A 450 -10.45 2.41 8.61
CA GLU A 450 -9.55 1.28 8.92
C GLU A 450 -9.68 0.13 7.92
N THR A 451 -10.81 0.02 7.22
CA THR A 451 -11.02 -1.00 6.18
C THR A 451 -11.68 -0.39 4.95
N LEU A 452 -11.54 -1.06 3.81
CA LEU A 452 -12.25 -0.69 2.58
C LEU A 452 -13.71 -1.17 2.64
N GLN A 453 -14.63 -0.42 2.03
CA GLN A 453 -16.04 -0.83 1.94
C GLN A 453 -16.23 -2.00 0.96
N GLN A 454 -15.47 -2.00 -0.15
CA GLN A 454 -15.64 -2.95 -1.24
C GLN A 454 -14.46 -3.94 -1.32
N HIS A 455 -14.65 -5.16 -0.81
CA HIS A 455 -13.64 -6.23 -0.88
C HIS A 455 -13.26 -6.67 -2.31
N LYS A 456 -14.08 -6.35 -3.34
CA LYS A 456 -13.76 -6.70 -4.73
C LYS A 456 -12.53 -5.94 -5.25
N LEU A 457 -12.38 -4.67 -4.88
CA LEU A 457 -11.26 -3.82 -5.33
C LEU A 457 -9.91 -4.36 -4.83
N LEU A 458 -9.86 -4.92 -3.62
CA LEU A 458 -8.65 -5.58 -3.09
C LEU A 458 -8.16 -6.72 -3.97
N LYS A 459 -9.08 -7.51 -4.55
CA LYS A 459 -8.72 -8.61 -5.46
C LYS A 459 -8.09 -8.09 -6.75
N VAL A 460 -8.55 -6.95 -7.25
CA VAL A 460 -8.02 -6.29 -8.45
C VAL A 460 -6.63 -5.73 -8.16
N ILE A 461 -6.46 -5.04 -7.03
CA ILE A 461 -5.16 -4.55 -6.53
C ILE A 461 -4.20 -5.73 -6.43
N ARG A 462 -4.56 -6.81 -5.71
CA ARG A 462 -3.73 -8.01 -5.57
C ARG A 462 -3.25 -8.54 -6.91
N LYS A 463 -4.14 -8.72 -7.90
CA LYS A 463 -3.75 -9.22 -9.22
C LYS A 463 -2.69 -8.34 -9.89
N LYS A 464 -2.84 -7.02 -9.79
CA LYS A 464 -1.87 -6.06 -10.34
C LYS A 464 -0.54 -6.10 -9.57
N LEU A 465 -0.58 -6.13 -8.24
CA LEU A 465 0.61 -6.25 -7.39
C LEU A 465 1.40 -7.53 -7.71
N VAL A 466 0.75 -8.69 -7.68
CA VAL A 466 1.38 -9.99 -7.99
C VAL A 466 2.03 -9.97 -9.37
N ARG A 467 1.32 -9.49 -10.39
CA ARG A 467 1.88 -9.41 -11.75
C ARG A 467 3.14 -8.57 -11.79
N LYS A 468 3.12 -7.39 -11.17
CA LYS A 468 4.26 -6.46 -11.14
C LYS A 468 5.41 -6.99 -10.31
N THR A 469 5.15 -7.69 -9.21
CA THR A 469 6.17 -8.39 -8.42
C THR A 469 6.85 -9.47 -9.26
N LEU A 470 6.11 -10.31 -9.98
CA LEU A 470 6.72 -11.34 -10.83
C LEU A 470 7.49 -10.74 -12.01
N ASP A 471 7.02 -9.62 -12.58
CA ASP A 471 7.76 -8.88 -13.60
C ASP A 471 9.07 -8.29 -13.03
N MET A 472 9.06 -7.77 -11.80
CA MET A 472 10.24 -7.27 -11.09
C MET A 472 11.25 -8.41 -10.87
N ILE A 473 10.80 -9.53 -10.30
CA ILE A 473 11.67 -10.69 -10.02
C ILE A 473 12.29 -11.22 -11.31
N LYS A 474 11.53 -11.27 -12.41
CA LYS A 474 12.04 -11.69 -13.72
C LYS A 474 13.13 -10.77 -14.28
N LYS A 475 13.13 -9.49 -13.93
CA LYS A 475 14.10 -8.50 -14.42
C LYS A 475 15.42 -8.49 -13.65
N ILE A 476 15.52 -9.20 -12.53
CA ILE A 476 16.77 -9.36 -11.79
C ILE A 476 17.79 -10.05 -12.71
N ALA A 477 19.01 -9.51 -12.78
CA ALA A 477 20.08 -10.07 -13.60
C ALA A 477 20.37 -11.53 -13.20
N GLU A 478 20.66 -12.39 -14.17
CA GLU A 478 20.71 -13.84 -13.94
C GLU A 478 21.72 -14.27 -12.86
N GLU A 479 22.90 -13.66 -12.84
CA GLU A 479 23.93 -13.90 -11.81
C GLU A 479 23.39 -13.53 -10.42
N GLN A 480 22.84 -12.32 -10.28
CA GLN A 480 22.24 -11.84 -9.02
C GLN A 480 21.01 -12.68 -8.61
N TYR A 481 20.25 -13.17 -9.59
CA TYR A 481 19.10 -14.03 -9.37
C TYR A 481 19.53 -15.35 -8.73
N ASN A 482 20.50 -16.03 -9.33
CA ASN A 482 20.97 -17.32 -8.86
C ASN A 482 21.73 -17.20 -7.52
N ASP A 483 22.59 -16.20 -7.38
CA ASP A 483 23.50 -16.11 -6.23
C ASP A 483 22.93 -15.42 -5.00
N LYS A 484 21.91 -14.57 -5.17
CA LYS A 484 21.27 -13.84 -4.06
C LYS A 484 19.80 -14.21 -3.94
N PHE A 485 18.98 -13.86 -4.94
CA PHE A 485 17.53 -14.02 -4.85
C PHE A 485 17.10 -15.46 -4.56
N TRP A 486 17.63 -16.43 -5.33
CA TRP A 486 17.20 -17.81 -5.24
C TRP A 486 17.59 -18.48 -3.92
N LYS A 487 18.73 -18.09 -3.33
CA LYS A 487 19.17 -18.62 -2.03
C LYS A 487 18.22 -18.19 -0.90
N GLU A 488 17.71 -16.97 -0.97
CA GLU A 488 16.83 -16.40 0.06
C GLU A 488 15.35 -16.76 -0.16
N PHE A 489 14.87 -16.75 -1.41
CA PHE A 489 13.45 -16.83 -1.74
C PHE A 489 13.09 -17.98 -2.70
N GLY A 490 14.01 -18.93 -2.96
CA GLY A 490 13.74 -20.07 -3.84
C GLY A 490 12.56 -20.91 -3.36
N THR A 491 12.48 -21.17 -2.06
CA THR A 491 11.34 -21.88 -1.43
C THR A 491 10.02 -21.14 -1.65
N ASN A 492 10.00 -19.81 -1.55
CA ASN A 492 8.82 -19.00 -1.84
C ASN A 492 8.34 -19.18 -3.28
N ILE A 493 9.24 -19.17 -4.27
CA ILE A 493 8.85 -19.40 -5.68
C ILE A 493 8.26 -20.81 -5.86
N LYS A 494 8.86 -21.83 -5.23
CA LYS A 494 8.36 -23.22 -5.27
C LYS A 494 6.96 -23.33 -4.65
N LEU A 495 6.73 -22.70 -3.49
CA LEU A 495 5.39 -22.63 -2.88
C LEU A 495 4.39 -21.92 -3.79
N GLY A 496 4.80 -20.84 -4.47
CA GLY A 496 3.97 -20.17 -5.45
C GLY A 496 3.53 -21.08 -6.60
N VAL A 497 4.41 -21.95 -7.11
CA VAL A 497 4.06 -22.93 -8.16
C VAL A 497 2.97 -23.89 -7.68
N ILE A 498 3.02 -24.29 -6.41
CA ILE A 498 2.05 -25.18 -5.79
C ILE A 498 0.71 -24.46 -5.59
N GLU A 499 0.73 -23.28 -4.98
CA GLU A 499 -0.47 -22.54 -4.52
C GLU A 499 -1.16 -21.71 -5.61
N ASP A 500 -0.41 -21.03 -6.49
CA ASP A 500 -0.94 -20.05 -7.45
C ASP A 500 -1.05 -20.64 -8.86
N HIS A 501 -2.14 -21.37 -9.07
CA HIS A 501 -2.49 -21.96 -10.36
C HIS A 501 -2.52 -20.94 -11.52
N SER A 502 -2.93 -19.69 -11.24
CA SER A 502 -3.10 -18.66 -12.26
C SER A 502 -1.77 -18.08 -12.77
N ASN A 503 -0.74 -18.08 -11.93
CA ASN A 503 0.60 -17.61 -12.28
C ASN A 503 1.63 -18.75 -12.43
N ARG A 504 1.21 -20.01 -12.32
CA ARG A 504 2.09 -21.19 -12.35
C ARG A 504 3.07 -21.19 -13.52
N THR A 505 2.60 -20.93 -14.74
CA THR A 505 3.48 -20.89 -15.93
C THR A 505 4.54 -19.79 -15.84
N ARG A 506 4.21 -18.64 -15.24
CA ARG A 506 5.15 -17.53 -15.05
C ARG A 506 6.15 -17.84 -13.94
N LEU A 507 5.69 -18.44 -12.85
CA LEU A 507 6.52 -18.89 -11.74
C LEU A 507 7.48 -20.02 -12.14
N ALA A 508 7.03 -20.94 -13.00
CA ALA A 508 7.86 -22.04 -13.50
C ALA A 508 9.13 -21.53 -14.22
N LYS A 509 9.04 -20.40 -14.95
CA LYS A 509 10.20 -19.76 -15.61
C LYS A 509 11.21 -19.17 -14.63
N LEU A 510 10.78 -18.91 -13.39
CA LEU A 510 11.64 -18.42 -12.31
C LEU A 510 12.34 -19.55 -11.56
N LEU A 511 11.92 -20.81 -11.74
CA LEU A 511 12.55 -21.94 -11.05
C LEU A 511 14.03 -22.09 -11.46
N ARG A 512 14.85 -22.47 -10.48
CA ARG A 512 16.25 -22.83 -10.67
C ARG A 512 16.52 -24.16 -10.00
N PHE A 513 17.27 -25.02 -10.67
CA PHE A 513 17.63 -26.32 -10.14
C PHE A 513 19.10 -26.64 -10.38
N GLN A 514 19.62 -27.51 -9.53
CA GLN A 514 20.88 -28.18 -9.79
C GLN A 514 20.68 -29.21 -10.90
N THR A 515 21.62 -29.34 -11.83
CA THR A 515 21.53 -30.33 -12.92
C THR A 515 22.84 -31.06 -13.14
N SER A 516 22.82 -32.16 -13.90
CA SER A 516 24.03 -32.91 -14.26
C SER A 516 24.94 -32.21 -15.27
N ASN A 517 24.50 -31.08 -15.84
CA ASN A 517 25.32 -30.27 -16.74
C ASN A 517 26.34 -29.41 -15.99
N SER A 518 26.14 -29.17 -14.68
CA SER A 518 26.99 -28.31 -13.87
C SER A 518 26.99 -28.74 -12.40
N ASP A 519 28.17 -28.72 -11.78
CA ASP A 519 28.33 -29.08 -10.36
C ASP A 519 27.95 -27.95 -9.41
N THR A 520 27.98 -26.70 -9.88
CA THR A 520 27.84 -25.50 -9.02
C THR A 520 26.77 -24.54 -9.48
N VAL A 521 26.68 -24.29 -10.79
CA VAL A 521 25.73 -23.34 -11.38
C VAL A 521 24.34 -23.97 -11.48
N LEU A 522 23.33 -23.25 -10.98
CA LEU A 522 21.92 -23.60 -11.14
C LEU A 522 21.44 -23.28 -12.55
N ALA A 523 20.57 -24.12 -13.11
CA ALA A 523 19.94 -23.91 -14.41
C ALA A 523 18.45 -23.61 -14.28
N SER A 524 17.94 -22.79 -15.20
CA SER A 524 16.50 -22.62 -15.41
C SER A 524 15.91 -23.81 -16.20
N LEU A 525 14.59 -23.95 -16.18
CA LEU A 525 13.90 -24.93 -17.02
C LEU A 525 14.04 -24.59 -18.52
N GLU A 526 14.10 -23.31 -18.88
CA GLU A 526 14.31 -22.87 -20.28
C GLU A 526 15.69 -23.32 -20.76
N GLN A 527 16.72 -23.12 -19.95
CA GLN A 527 18.08 -23.58 -20.22
C GLN A 527 18.20 -25.10 -20.34
N TYR A 528 17.47 -25.86 -19.52
CA TYR A 528 17.40 -27.32 -19.67
C TYR A 528 16.78 -27.68 -21.03
N VAL A 529 15.65 -27.05 -21.39
CA VAL A 529 14.94 -27.33 -22.65
C VAL A 529 15.79 -27.00 -23.86
N GLU A 530 16.55 -25.90 -23.84
CA GLU A 530 17.49 -25.53 -24.90
C GLU A 530 18.60 -26.58 -25.13
N ARG A 531 18.99 -27.30 -24.08
CA ARG A 531 20.00 -28.38 -24.14
C ARG A 531 19.42 -29.77 -24.32
N MET A 532 18.09 -29.89 -24.45
CA MET A 532 17.46 -31.20 -24.68
C MET A 532 17.93 -31.80 -26.01
N LYS A 533 18.10 -33.12 -26.01
CA LYS A 533 18.48 -33.85 -27.23
C LYS A 533 17.33 -33.88 -28.24
N ASP A 534 17.69 -34.07 -29.50
CA ASP A 534 16.73 -34.39 -30.56
C ASP A 534 15.86 -35.59 -30.13
N LYS A 535 14.54 -35.45 -30.30
CA LYS A 535 13.51 -36.42 -29.90
C LYS A 535 13.35 -36.65 -28.39
N GLN A 536 14.02 -35.87 -27.54
CA GLN A 536 13.71 -35.87 -26.11
C GLN A 536 12.38 -35.14 -25.86
N ASP A 537 11.43 -35.84 -25.25
CA ASP A 537 10.08 -35.34 -24.96
C ASP A 537 9.82 -35.13 -23.45
N LYS A 538 10.76 -35.58 -22.61
CA LYS A 538 10.66 -35.54 -21.15
C LYS A 538 11.82 -34.79 -20.49
N ILE A 539 11.50 -34.07 -19.41
CA ILE A 539 12.46 -33.47 -18.48
C ILE A 539 12.73 -34.50 -17.37
N TYR A 540 13.97 -34.99 -17.29
CA TYR A 540 14.34 -36.02 -16.34
C TYR A 540 14.79 -35.39 -15.02
N PHE A 541 14.30 -35.94 -13.91
CA PHE A 541 14.70 -35.48 -12.58
C PHE A 541 14.89 -36.64 -11.60
N MET A 542 15.76 -36.42 -10.61
CA MET A 542 16.00 -37.30 -9.48
C MET A 542 15.87 -36.49 -8.18
N ALA A 543 15.06 -36.99 -7.25
CA ALA A 543 14.97 -36.42 -5.91
C ALA A 543 15.85 -37.22 -4.93
N GLY A 544 16.56 -36.51 -4.05
CA GLY A 544 17.37 -37.11 -3.00
C GLY A 544 17.49 -36.16 -1.81
N THR A 545 18.00 -36.66 -0.68
CA THR A 545 18.21 -35.83 0.53
C THR A 545 19.39 -34.87 0.38
N SER A 546 20.26 -35.12 -0.60
CA SER A 546 21.38 -34.26 -0.95
C SER A 546 21.74 -34.39 -2.43
N ARG A 547 22.47 -33.40 -2.96
CA ARG A 547 23.03 -33.46 -4.32
C ARG A 547 23.87 -34.72 -4.55
N LYS A 548 24.75 -35.02 -3.60
CA LYS A 548 25.65 -36.18 -3.67
C LYS A 548 24.90 -37.50 -3.79
N GLU A 549 23.82 -37.66 -3.02
CA GLU A 549 22.98 -38.86 -3.10
C GLU A 549 22.26 -38.95 -4.45
N ALA A 550 21.70 -37.82 -4.93
CA ALA A 550 20.95 -37.79 -6.18
C ALA A 550 21.84 -38.05 -7.41
N GLU A 551 23.08 -37.52 -7.42
CA GLU A 551 24.02 -37.69 -8.52
C GLU A 551 24.69 -39.07 -8.55
N SER A 552 24.95 -39.69 -7.38
CA SER A 552 25.51 -41.04 -7.30
C SER A 552 24.46 -42.15 -7.40
N SER A 553 23.21 -41.79 -7.69
CA SER A 553 22.10 -42.73 -7.77
C SER A 553 22.25 -43.69 -8.95
N PRO A 554 22.00 -45.00 -8.78
CA PRO A 554 22.04 -45.96 -9.89
C PRO A 554 21.01 -45.62 -10.99
N PHE A 555 19.94 -44.90 -10.64
CA PHE A 555 18.90 -44.51 -11.59
C PHE A 555 19.36 -43.47 -12.63
N VAL A 556 20.40 -42.69 -12.35
CA VAL A 556 20.89 -41.66 -13.28
C VAL A 556 21.99 -42.16 -14.21
N GLU A 557 22.71 -43.23 -13.86
CA GLU A 557 23.90 -43.68 -14.60
C GLU A 557 23.65 -43.88 -16.09
N SER A 558 22.57 -44.56 -16.47
CA SER A 558 22.25 -44.84 -17.88
C SER A 558 21.92 -43.56 -18.65
N LEU A 559 21.21 -42.61 -18.02
CA LEU A 559 20.89 -41.31 -18.61
C LEU A 559 22.19 -40.53 -18.86
N LEU A 560 23.04 -40.43 -17.85
CA LEU A 560 24.30 -39.69 -17.92
C LEU A 560 25.27 -40.30 -18.94
N LYS A 561 25.43 -41.64 -18.96
CA LYS A 561 26.23 -42.35 -19.98
C LYS A 561 25.71 -42.10 -21.41
N LYS A 562 24.39 -42.00 -21.57
CA LYS A 562 23.76 -41.62 -22.84
C LYS A 562 23.75 -40.11 -23.07
N GLY A 563 24.31 -39.31 -22.17
CA GLY A 563 24.45 -37.85 -22.24
C GLY A 563 23.15 -37.06 -22.05
N TYR A 564 22.11 -37.62 -21.45
CA TYR A 564 20.92 -36.87 -21.06
C TYR A 564 21.20 -36.03 -19.81
N GLU A 565 20.70 -34.80 -19.80
CA GLU A 565 20.72 -33.95 -18.61
C GLU A 565 19.68 -34.44 -17.59
N VAL A 566 20.01 -34.39 -16.30
CA VAL A 566 19.12 -34.75 -15.19
C VAL A 566 19.08 -33.60 -14.19
N ILE A 567 17.86 -33.21 -13.79
CA ILE A 567 17.63 -32.26 -12.71
C ILE A 567 17.75 -32.97 -11.35
N TYR A 568 18.47 -32.37 -10.41
CA TYR A 568 18.59 -32.86 -9.03
C TYR A 568 17.72 -32.01 -8.10
N LEU A 569 16.77 -32.66 -7.46
CA LEU A 569 15.89 -32.08 -6.44
C LEU A 569 16.44 -32.44 -5.07
N THR A 570 16.76 -31.44 -4.27
CA THR A 570 17.51 -31.61 -3.00
C THR A 570 16.77 -31.04 -1.79
N GLU A 571 15.66 -30.36 -2.00
CA GLU A 571 14.80 -29.86 -0.93
C GLU A 571 13.48 -30.64 -0.87
N PRO A 572 12.89 -30.86 0.33
CA PRO A 572 11.62 -31.56 0.45
C PRO A 572 10.47 -30.94 -0.37
N VAL A 573 10.46 -29.61 -0.53
CA VAL A 573 9.43 -28.90 -1.29
C VAL A 573 9.53 -29.12 -2.80
N ASP A 574 10.70 -29.55 -3.31
CA ASP A 574 10.94 -29.69 -4.74
C ASP A 574 10.04 -30.75 -5.39
N GLU A 575 9.83 -31.89 -4.72
CA GLU A 575 9.00 -32.96 -5.28
C GLU A 575 7.53 -32.51 -5.39
N TYR A 576 7.02 -31.80 -4.40
CA TYR A 576 5.69 -31.19 -4.44
C TYR A 576 5.58 -30.12 -5.52
N CYS A 577 6.63 -29.30 -5.70
CA CYS A 577 6.69 -28.28 -6.74
C CYS A 577 6.63 -28.89 -8.14
N VAL A 578 7.44 -29.91 -8.42
CA VAL A 578 7.44 -30.62 -9.71
C VAL A 578 6.13 -31.38 -9.92
N GLN A 579 5.55 -31.99 -8.88
CA GLN A 579 4.25 -32.66 -8.99
C GLN A 579 3.11 -31.68 -9.33
N ALA A 580 3.16 -30.44 -8.82
CA ALA A 580 2.19 -29.41 -9.14
C ALA A 580 2.35 -28.84 -10.57
N LEU A 581 3.48 -29.09 -11.23
CA LEU A 581 3.81 -28.61 -12.56
C LEU A 581 3.70 -29.75 -13.60
N PRO A 582 2.56 -29.89 -14.30
CA PRO A 582 2.32 -31.04 -15.18
C PRO A 582 3.29 -31.12 -16.38
N GLU A 583 3.61 -29.96 -16.96
CA GLU A 583 4.55 -29.82 -18.07
C GLU A 583 5.16 -28.41 -18.10
N PHE A 584 6.29 -28.29 -18.79
CA PHE A 584 6.97 -27.03 -19.07
C PHE A 584 7.35 -26.99 -20.56
N ASP A 585 6.95 -25.95 -21.28
CA ASP A 585 7.13 -25.82 -22.73
C ASP A 585 6.74 -27.10 -23.53
N GLY A 586 5.63 -27.73 -23.12
CA GLY A 586 5.10 -28.95 -23.72
C GLY A 586 5.87 -30.24 -23.37
N LYS A 587 6.86 -30.18 -22.48
CA LYS A 587 7.65 -31.32 -22.02
C LYS A 587 7.18 -31.76 -20.63
N ARG A 588 6.92 -33.05 -20.47
CA ARG A 588 6.49 -33.63 -19.19
C ARG A 588 7.69 -33.95 -18.30
N PHE A 589 7.50 -33.83 -16.99
CA PHE A 589 8.50 -34.25 -16.01
C PHE A 589 8.47 -35.77 -15.81
N GLN A 590 9.64 -36.39 -15.75
CA GLN A 590 9.81 -37.82 -15.52
C GLN A 590 10.80 -38.05 -14.38
N ASN A 591 10.30 -38.62 -13.27
CA ASN A 591 11.15 -39.08 -12.18
C ASN A 591 11.92 -40.32 -12.65
N VAL A 592 13.25 -40.29 -12.55
CA VAL A 592 14.11 -41.41 -12.98
C VAL A 592 14.07 -42.60 -12.02
N ALA A 593 13.61 -42.41 -10.78
CA ALA A 593 13.40 -43.48 -9.81
C ALA A 593 12.02 -44.16 -9.95
N LYS A 594 11.20 -43.74 -10.92
CA LYS A 594 9.90 -44.34 -11.26
C LYS A 594 9.96 -44.98 -12.63
N GLU A 595 9.03 -45.91 -12.88
CA GLU A 595 8.88 -46.55 -14.19
C GLU A 595 8.55 -45.53 -15.30
N GLY A 596 8.79 -45.92 -16.56
CA GLY A 596 8.41 -45.12 -17.73
C GLY A 596 9.56 -44.41 -18.46
N ILE A 597 10.82 -44.69 -18.10
CA ILE A 597 11.99 -44.25 -18.88
C ILE A 597 12.17 -45.17 -20.07
N LYS A 598 12.25 -44.59 -21.26
CA LYS A 598 12.52 -45.28 -22.51
C LYS A 598 13.69 -44.60 -23.20
N PHE A 599 14.72 -45.36 -23.56
CA PHE A 599 15.98 -44.81 -24.08
C PHE A 599 16.18 -45.06 -25.57
N ASP A 600 15.72 -46.20 -26.08
CA ASP A 600 15.90 -46.62 -27.47
C ASP A 600 14.70 -47.49 -27.85
N GLU A 601 13.90 -47.01 -28.79
CA GLU A 601 12.75 -47.74 -29.33
C GLU A 601 13.02 -48.29 -30.74
N SER A 602 14.28 -48.30 -31.19
CA SER A 602 14.65 -48.96 -32.45
C SER A 602 14.33 -50.46 -32.40
N ASP A 603 13.98 -51.03 -33.55
CA ASP A 603 13.59 -52.43 -33.64
C ASP A 603 14.70 -53.36 -33.13
N LYS A 604 15.96 -53.03 -33.41
CA LYS A 604 17.13 -53.78 -32.93
C LYS A 604 17.29 -53.73 -31.40
N ALA A 605 17.02 -52.58 -30.76
CA ALA A 605 17.09 -52.47 -29.31
C ALA A 605 15.94 -53.20 -28.62
N LYS A 606 14.73 -53.17 -29.22
CA LYS A 606 13.58 -53.95 -28.77
C LYS A 606 13.84 -55.45 -28.86
N GLU A 607 14.33 -55.94 -30.00
CA GLU A 607 14.72 -57.35 -30.19
C GLU A 607 15.77 -57.80 -29.17
N THR A 608 16.79 -56.96 -28.93
CA THR A 608 17.84 -57.25 -27.94
C THR A 608 17.25 -57.34 -26.53
N ARG A 609 16.33 -56.43 -26.17
CA ARG A 609 15.67 -56.45 -24.87
C ARG A 609 14.77 -57.66 -24.70
N GLU A 610 13.97 -58.00 -25.71
CA GLU A 610 13.11 -59.20 -25.69
C GLU A 610 13.92 -60.50 -25.60
N ALA A 611 15.09 -60.55 -26.26
CA ALA A 611 16.02 -61.67 -26.13
C ALA A 611 16.57 -61.80 -24.71
N LEU A 612 17.00 -60.69 -24.10
CA LEU A 612 17.49 -60.66 -22.72
C LEU A 612 16.37 -60.98 -21.71
N GLU A 613 15.16 -60.47 -21.91
CA GLU A 613 14.00 -60.78 -21.06
C GLU A 613 13.72 -62.28 -21.04
N LYS A 614 13.79 -62.96 -22.20
CA LYS A 614 13.67 -64.42 -22.29
C LYS A 614 14.86 -65.16 -21.66
N GLU A 615 16.08 -64.68 -21.88
CA GLU A 615 17.29 -65.28 -21.31
C GLU A 615 17.27 -65.25 -19.77
N TYR A 616 16.84 -64.13 -19.18
CA TYR A 616 16.80 -63.91 -17.74
C TYR A 616 15.47 -64.28 -17.07
N GLU A 617 14.45 -64.72 -17.82
CA GLU A 617 13.14 -65.13 -17.31
C GLU A 617 13.22 -66.16 -16.15
N PRO A 618 14.06 -67.22 -16.20
CA PRO A 618 14.18 -68.16 -15.09
C PRO A 618 14.69 -67.49 -13.80
N LEU A 619 15.61 -66.55 -13.92
CA LEU A 619 16.18 -65.81 -12.78
C LEU A 619 15.15 -64.88 -12.16
N THR A 620 14.45 -64.08 -12.99
CA THR A 620 13.43 -63.14 -12.50
C THR A 620 12.25 -63.87 -11.86
N THR A 621 11.87 -65.03 -12.41
CA THR A 621 10.82 -65.89 -11.84
C THR A 621 11.25 -66.43 -10.48
N TRP A 622 12.47 -66.97 -10.36
CA TRP A 622 12.99 -67.42 -9.06
C TRP A 622 13.06 -66.29 -8.03
N MET A 623 13.50 -65.10 -8.43
CA MET A 623 13.54 -63.94 -7.55
C MET A 623 12.14 -63.56 -7.03
N LYS A 624 11.13 -63.57 -7.91
CA LYS A 624 9.73 -63.25 -7.57
C LYS A 624 9.11 -64.31 -6.67
N ASP A 625 9.28 -65.59 -7.00
CA ASP A 625 8.56 -66.69 -6.37
C ASP A 625 9.25 -67.24 -5.11
N SER A 626 10.55 -66.98 -4.95
CA SER A 626 11.34 -67.48 -3.82
C SER A 626 11.97 -66.36 -2.99
N ALA A 627 12.88 -65.56 -3.57
CA ALA A 627 13.72 -64.63 -2.81
C ALA A 627 12.95 -63.40 -2.28
N LEU A 628 11.94 -62.93 -3.03
CA LEU A 628 11.19 -61.70 -2.75
C LEU A 628 9.70 -61.94 -2.51
N LYS A 629 9.25 -63.19 -2.37
CA LYS A 629 7.83 -63.60 -2.32
C LYS A 629 6.97 -62.79 -1.34
N ASP A 630 7.50 -62.50 -0.16
CA ASP A 630 6.81 -61.75 0.90
C ASP A 630 7.37 -60.32 1.09
N LYS A 631 8.26 -59.88 0.19
CA LYS A 631 8.80 -58.51 0.19
C LYS A 631 7.91 -57.64 -0.70
N PRO A 632 7.63 -56.39 -0.30
CA PRO A 632 6.83 -55.50 -1.13
C PRO A 632 7.56 -55.26 -2.46
N THR A 633 7.04 -55.86 -3.53
CA THR A 633 7.40 -55.47 -4.89
C THR A 633 6.70 -54.15 -5.18
N ARG A 634 7.45 -53.15 -5.65
CA ARG A 634 6.95 -51.81 -5.94
C ARG A 634 6.17 -51.83 -7.27
N GLU A 635 5.21 -52.72 -7.41
CA GLU A 635 4.21 -52.75 -8.48
C GLU A 635 2.86 -52.27 -7.90
N LYS A 636 2.74 -50.96 -7.65
CA LYS A 636 1.47 -50.22 -7.60
C LYS A 636 1.67 -48.77 -7.96
#